data_AF-A0A3B0SS19-F1
#
_entry.id   AF-A0A3B0SS19-F1
#
_cell.length_a   1.000
_cell.length_b   1.000
_cell.length_c   1.000
_cell.angle_alpha   90.00
_cell.angle_beta   90.00
_cell.angle_gamma   90.00
#
_symmetry.space_group_name_H-M   'P 1'
#
loop_
_entity.id
_entity.type
_entity.pdbx_description
1 polymer ?
#
loop_
_entity_poly.entity_id
_entity_poly.type
_entity_poly.pdbx_seq_one_letter_code
_entity_poly.pdbx_strand_id
1 'polypeptide(L)'
;MTPGTDHSDQAAPTLSVVMPAFNAAAFIDEAIDSVLSQTYADLELIIVDDASTDDTLDIIERRALDDDRIRILRNETNLGPGGSTNRGIEVAAGHLIGRMDADDISLPERFEIQVATLRENPHYAVVGTFASHINEEGVILSLSKTGPVSEVEFDRLRGADEPTMVFGGTALFTRELFDKVGGFDPQLRAAVELDLFDRMSDHGPIIAVPEPLLHYRLHANSIVATRFYEGRQIHRFVWARRASQNSGKQPMTLDQFIAWENQRPVWRMVFVRLDDSAQLHYREAGLAFGGNDRMGLLWNLTRAFLANPRWVLHRLWTQRFSPEARASSHLSS
;
A
#
# COMPACT_ATOMS: atom_id res chain seq x y z
N MET A 1 35.25 43.82 -9.83
CA MET A 1 35.10 42.55 -9.09
C MET A 1 33.71 42.57 -8.47
N THR A 2 32.73 42.06 -9.21
CA THR A 2 31.38 41.80 -8.71
C THR A 2 31.40 40.43 -8.00
N PRO A 3 30.85 40.30 -6.79
CA PRO A 3 30.75 39.00 -6.14
C PRO A 3 29.79 38.11 -6.92
N GLY A 4 30.17 36.85 -7.07
CA GLY A 4 29.39 35.82 -7.74
C GLY A 4 28.01 35.67 -7.12
N THR A 5 27.03 35.46 -7.99
CA THR A 5 25.68 35.06 -7.65
C THR A 5 25.72 33.75 -6.88
N ASP A 6 25.25 33.85 -5.64
CA ASP A 6 24.94 32.77 -4.72
C ASP A 6 24.09 31.70 -5.44
N HIS A 7 24.59 30.46 -5.49
CA HIS A 7 23.77 29.33 -5.91
C HIS A 7 22.77 29.09 -4.78
N SER A 8 21.51 29.41 -5.05
CA SER A 8 20.37 29.32 -4.14
C SER A 8 20.46 28.18 -3.12
N ASP A 9 20.61 28.53 -1.85
CA ASP A 9 20.16 27.74 -0.70
C ASP A 9 18.63 27.55 -0.81
N GLN A 10 18.18 26.59 -1.63
CA GLN A 10 16.82 26.11 -1.52
C GLN A 10 16.75 25.29 -0.23
N ALA A 11 15.92 25.73 0.71
CA ALA A 11 15.61 24.96 1.92
C ALA A 11 15.14 23.56 1.51
N ALA A 12 15.62 22.52 2.21
CA ALA A 12 15.20 21.15 1.95
C ALA A 12 13.67 21.02 1.99
N PRO A 13 13.05 20.28 1.05
CA PRO A 13 11.60 20.13 1.01
C PRO A 13 11.09 19.50 2.31
N THR A 14 9.87 19.83 2.72
CA THR A 14 9.26 19.17 3.89
C THR A 14 8.95 17.70 3.61
N LEU A 15 8.44 17.42 2.41
CA LEU A 15 7.92 16.10 2.00
C LEU A 15 8.78 15.49 0.88
N SER A 16 9.20 14.25 1.05
CA SER A 16 9.73 13.43 -0.04
C SER A 16 8.69 12.37 -0.43
N VAL A 17 8.19 12.46 -1.66
CA VAL A 17 7.32 11.42 -2.22
C VAL A 17 8.19 10.37 -2.89
N VAL A 18 8.08 9.10 -2.46
CA VAL A 18 8.91 8.01 -2.97
C VAL A 18 8.07 7.06 -3.81
N MET A 19 8.45 6.93 -5.08
CA MET A 19 7.75 6.17 -6.11
C MET A 19 8.65 5.07 -6.70
N PRO A 20 8.54 3.80 -6.23
CA PRO A 20 9.18 2.69 -6.91
C PRO A 20 8.46 2.40 -8.23
N ALA A 21 9.22 2.24 -9.30
CA ALA A 21 8.69 1.99 -10.64
C ALA A 21 9.31 0.72 -11.25
N PHE A 22 8.49 -0.16 -11.80
CA PHE A 22 8.96 -1.34 -12.53
C PHE A 22 8.00 -1.66 -13.67
N ASN A 23 8.45 -1.54 -14.91
CA ASN A 23 7.64 -1.79 -16.10
C ASN A 23 6.27 -1.06 -16.07
N ALA A 24 6.30 0.23 -15.77
CA ALA A 24 5.16 1.10 -15.56
C ALA A 24 4.94 2.10 -16.72
N ALA A 25 5.52 1.85 -17.91
CA ALA A 25 5.52 2.82 -19.02
C ALA A 25 4.11 3.29 -19.43
N ALA A 26 3.09 2.45 -19.22
CA ALA A 26 1.70 2.78 -19.53
C ALA A 26 1.08 3.82 -18.60
N PHE A 27 1.59 3.99 -17.38
CA PHE A 27 0.91 4.73 -16.30
C PHE A 27 1.80 5.76 -15.58
N ILE A 28 3.12 5.59 -15.65
CA ILE A 28 4.08 6.41 -14.88
C ILE A 28 3.97 7.91 -15.18
N ASP A 29 3.65 8.29 -16.42
CA ASP A 29 3.50 9.69 -16.81
C ASP A 29 2.36 10.37 -16.02
N GLU A 30 1.19 9.73 -15.95
CA GLU A 30 0.04 10.20 -15.18
C GLU A 30 0.31 10.17 -13.68
N ALA A 31 1.02 9.15 -13.19
CA ALA A 31 1.39 9.04 -11.78
C ALA A 31 2.32 10.20 -11.36
N ILE A 32 3.32 10.52 -12.18
CA ILE A 32 4.22 11.68 -11.96
C ILE A 32 3.42 12.98 -11.94
N ASP A 33 2.57 13.20 -12.95
CA ASP A 33 1.72 14.40 -13.04
C ASP A 33 0.85 14.59 -11.80
N SER A 34 0.29 13.51 -11.27
CA SER A 34 -0.56 13.55 -10.09
C SER A 34 0.17 13.99 -8.82
N VAL A 35 1.47 13.71 -8.71
CA VAL A 35 2.31 14.16 -7.57
C VAL A 35 2.78 15.60 -7.78
N LEU A 36 3.20 15.95 -9.00
CA LEU A 36 3.73 17.28 -9.28
C LEU A 36 2.67 18.38 -9.27
N SER A 37 1.40 18.01 -9.46
CA SER A 37 0.23 18.90 -9.43
C SER A 37 -0.47 19.03 -8.07
N GLN A 38 0.11 18.47 -7.00
CA GLN A 38 -0.43 18.55 -5.64
C GLN A 38 -0.54 20.01 -5.16
N THR A 39 -1.58 20.31 -4.37
CA THR A 39 -1.74 21.63 -3.74
C THR A 39 -0.64 21.92 -2.71
N TYR A 40 -0.07 20.88 -2.12
CA TYR A 40 1.10 20.95 -1.25
C TYR A 40 2.39 21.00 -2.07
N ALA A 41 2.89 22.20 -2.36
CA ALA A 41 4.01 22.40 -3.28
C ALA A 41 5.41 22.11 -2.69
N ASP A 42 5.56 22.09 -1.36
CA ASP A 42 6.84 21.90 -0.66
C ASP A 42 7.25 20.40 -0.61
N LEU A 43 7.48 19.83 -1.80
CA LEU A 43 7.83 18.43 -1.98
C LEU A 43 8.94 18.22 -3.02
N GLU A 44 9.65 17.10 -2.88
CA GLU A 44 10.40 16.45 -3.95
C GLU A 44 9.75 15.11 -4.33
N LEU A 45 9.97 14.67 -5.56
CA LEU A 45 9.53 13.37 -6.06
C LEU A 45 10.75 12.51 -6.37
N ILE A 46 10.93 11.43 -5.61
CA ILE A 46 12.02 10.47 -5.78
C ILE A 46 11.46 9.23 -6.48
N ILE A 47 11.88 9.03 -7.72
CA ILE A 47 11.46 7.90 -8.53
C ILE A 47 12.60 6.89 -8.60
N VAL A 48 12.31 5.64 -8.25
CA VAL A 48 13.29 4.55 -8.26
C VAL A 48 12.92 3.54 -9.33
N ASP A 49 13.57 3.62 -10.49
CA ASP A 49 13.46 2.62 -11.53
C ASP A 49 14.08 1.29 -11.08
N ASP A 50 13.26 0.26 -10.92
CA ASP A 50 13.63 -1.03 -10.36
C ASP A 50 14.09 -2.02 -11.44
N ALA A 51 15.01 -1.55 -12.29
CA ALA A 51 15.52 -2.26 -13.46
C ALA A 51 14.43 -2.57 -14.50
N SER A 52 13.66 -1.56 -14.90
CA SER A 52 12.63 -1.73 -15.95
C SER A 52 13.26 -2.11 -17.28
N THR A 53 12.47 -2.83 -18.08
CA THR A 53 12.84 -3.33 -19.42
C THR A 53 12.00 -2.71 -20.54
N ASP A 54 10.99 -1.93 -20.20
CA ASP A 54 10.17 -1.13 -21.11
C ASP A 54 10.61 0.35 -21.08
N ASP A 55 9.79 1.23 -21.66
CA ASP A 55 10.08 2.67 -21.80
C ASP A 55 9.92 3.46 -20.48
N THR A 56 9.77 2.80 -19.33
CA THR A 56 9.55 3.47 -18.02
C THR A 56 10.66 4.47 -17.70
N LEU A 57 11.92 4.06 -17.83
CA LEU A 57 13.06 4.93 -17.52
C LEU A 57 13.12 6.13 -18.46
N ASP A 58 12.92 5.92 -19.76
CA ASP A 58 12.95 7.00 -20.76
C ASP A 58 11.86 8.05 -20.49
N ILE A 59 10.67 7.62 -20.04
CA ILE A 59 9.62 8.55 -19.62
C ILE A 59 10.07 9.35 -18.40
N ILE A 60 10.58 8.68 -17.36
CA ILE A 60 11.04 9.31 -16.12
C ILE A 60 12.16 10.34 -16.41
N GLU A 61 13.15 9.98 -17.23
CA GLU A 61 14.25 10.87 -17.60
C GLU A 61 13.76 12.12 -18.32
N ARG A 62 12.78 12.00 -19.24
CA ARG A 62 12.19 13.17 -19.89
C ARG A 62 11.47 14.08 -18.89
N ARG A 63 10.68 13.51 -17.98
CA ARG A 63 9.96 14.29 -16.96
C ARG A 63 10.92 15.05 -16.03
N ALA A 64 12.06 14.46 -15.68
CA ALA A 64 13.05 15.12 -14.84
C ALA A 64 13.83 16.25 -15.54
N LEU A 65 13.78 16.33 -16.88
CA LEU A 65 14.28 17.50 -17.60
C LEU A 65 13.31 18.70 -17.52
N ASP A 66 12.02 18.43 -17.27
CA ASP A 66 10.96 19.43 -17.25
C ASP A 66 10.67 19.97 -15.82
N ASP A 67 11.00 19.21 -14.77
CA ASP A 67 10.73 19.58 -13.37
C ASP A 67 11.89 19.19 -12.44
N ASP A 68 12.57 20.19 -11.88
CA ASP A 68 13.75 20.03 -10.99
C ASP A 68 13.40 19.36 -9.64
N ARG A 69 12.12 19.18 -9.30
CA ARG A 69 11.71 18.44 -8.09
C ARG A 69 11.86 16.93 -8.24
N ILE A 70 12.09 16.43 -9.45
CA ILE A 70 12.22 14.99 -9.70
C ILE A 70 13.66 14.55 -9.49
N ARG A 71 13.85 13.56 -8.63
CA ARG A 71 15.10 12.85 -8.43
C ARG A 71 14.98 11.41 -8.87
N ILE A 72 15.85 11.00 -9.77
CA ILE A 72 15.85 9.65 -10.34
C ILE A 72 16.92 8.80 -9.67
N LEU A 73 16.53 7.60 -9.25
CA LEU A 73 17.45 6.50 -8.93
C LEU A 73 17.16 5.32 -9.86
N ARG A 74 18.20 4.56 -10.19
CA ARG A 74 18.08 3.32 -10.93
C ARG A 74 18.69 2.16 -10.16
N ASN A 75 17.99 1.04 -10.11
CA ASN A 75 18.51 -0.22 -9.61
C ASN A 75 19.19 -1.00 -10.73
N GLU A 76 20.32 -1.63 -10.43
CA GLU A 76 21.01 -2.53 -11.38
C GLU A 76 20.22 -3.84 -11.60
N THR A 77 19.47 -4.25 -10.58
CA THR A 77 18.63 -5.46 -10.59
C THR A 77 17.32 -5.20 -9.87
N ASN A 78 16.27 -5.96 -10.19
CA ASN A 78 14.98 -5.83 -9.53
C ASN A 78 15.03 -6.20 -8.02
N LEU A 79 14.95 -5.18 -7.17
CA LEU A 79 14.92 -5.27 -5.70
C LEU A 79 13.50 -5.44 -5.16
N GLY A 80 12.48 -5.20 -5.98
CA GLY A 80 11.08 -5.18 -5.58
C GLY A 80 10.68 -3.87 -4.89
N PRO A 81 9.37 -3.68 -4.62
CA PRO A 81 8.83 -2.42 -4.12
C PRO A 81 9.47 -1.98 -2.80
N GLY A 82 9.65 -2.90 -1.84
CA GLY A 82 10.27 -2.57 -0.54
C GLY A 82 11.73 -2.13 -0.67
N GLY A 83 12.54 -2.88 -1.44
CA GLY A 83 13.95 -2.55 -1.66
C GLY A 83 14.14 -1.23 -2.40
N SER A 84 13.36 -0.98 -3.46
CA SER A 84 13.37 0.29 -4.19
C SER A 84 12.93 1.46 -3.31
N THR A 85 11.93 1.25 -2.45
CA THR A 85 11.47 2.30 -1.54
C THR A 85 12.50 2.61 -0.47
N ASN A 86 13.19 1.61 0.10
CA ASN A 86 14.31 1.84 1.02
C ASN A 86 15.37 2.75 0.37
N ARG A 87 15.81 2.42 -0.86
CA ARG A 87 16.78 3.23 -1.61
C ARG A 87 16.30 4.67 -1.85
N GLY A 88 15.02 4.84 -2.16
CA GLY A 88 14.42 6.17 -2.34
C GLY A 88 14.42 6.99 -1.05
N ILE A 89 14.05 6.38 0.08
CA ILE A 89 14.01 7.06 1.38
C ILE A 89 15.42 7.37 1.92
N GLU A 90 16.42 6.52 1.64
CA GLU A 90 17.81 6.76 2.02
C GLU A 90 18.32 8.13 1.53
N VAL A 91 17.91 8.52 0.33
CA VAL A 91 18.33 9.78 -0.30
C VAL A 91 17.36 10.94 -0.10
N ALA A 92 16.22 10.71 0.54
CA ALA A 92 15.22 11.73 0.80
C ALA A 92 15.79 12.91 1.59
N ALA A 93 15.44 14.13 1.21
CA ALA A 93 15.75 15.35 1.94
C ALA A 93 14.64 15.75 2.93
N GLY A 94 13.40 15.35 2.65
CA GLY A 94 12.23 15.60 3.48
C GLY A 94 12.20 14.82 4.78
N HIS A 95 11.63 15.45 5.80
CA HIS A 95 11.39 14.81 7.09
C HIS A 95 10.12 13.95 7.08
N LEU A 96 9.17 14.28 6.19
CA LEU A 96 8.00 13.46 5.89
C LEU A 96 8.25 12.63 4.64
N ILE A 97 7.77 11.40 4.67
CA ILE A 97 7.81 10.47 3.54
C ILE A 97 6.38 10.19 3.12
N GLY A 98 6.07 10.45 1.85
CA GLY A 98 4.83 10.03 1.20
C GLY A 98 5.09 8.85 0.27
N ARG A 99 4.28 7.80 0.37
CA ARG A 99 4.29 6.69 -0.59
C ARG A 99 3.47 7.04 -1.83
N MET A 100 3.89 6.56 -2.99
CA MET A 100 3.12 6.59 -4.22
C MET A 100 3.54 5.42 -5.11
N ASP A 101 2.58 4.69 -5.68
CA ASP A 101 2.90 3.63 -6.64
C ASP A 101 2.88 4.19 -8.08
N ALA A 102 3.69 3.62 -8.97
CA ALA A 102 3.96 4.13 -10.32
C ALA A 102 2.77 3.99 -11.31
N ASP A 103 1.71 3.32 -10.89
CA ASP A 103 0.50 3.01 -11.66
C ASP A 103 -0.77 3.70 -11.14
N ASP A 104 -0.66 4.43 -10.03
CA ASP A 104 -1.76 5.08 -9.32
C ASP A 104 -1.84 6.59 -9.61
N ILE A 105 -2.91 7.23 -9.14
CA ILE A 105 -3.11 8.69 -9.26
C ILE A 105 -3.37 9.29 -7.87
N SER A 106 -2.55 10.24 -7.45
CA SER A 106 -2.74 11.01 -6.22
C SER A 106 -3.71 12.17 -6.46
N LEU A 107 -4.76 12.32 -5.64
CA LEU A 107 -5.67 13.47 -5.78
C LEU A 107 -5.01 14.76 -5.29
N PRO A 108 -5.33 15.94 -5.86
CA PRO A 108 -4.55 17.17 -5.67
C PRO A 108 -4.35 17.57 -4.20
N GLU A 109 -5.35 17.36 -3.35
CA GLU A 109 -5.35 17.77 -1.94
C GLU A 109 -4.74 16.73 -1.00
N ARG A 110 -4.30 15.57 -1.51
CA ARG A 110 -3.87 14.42 -0.69
C ARG A 110 -2.83 14.83 0.34
N PHE A 111 -1.68 15.35 -0.10
CA PHE A 111 -0.59 15.64 0.82
C PHE A 111 -0.89 16.84 1.72
N GLU A 112 -1.67 17.83 1.27
CA GLU A 112 -2.11 18.95 2.12
C GLU A 112 -2.89 18.43 3.33
N ILE A 113 -3.87 17.55 3.09
CA ILE A 113 -4.71 16.97 4.16
C ILE A 113 -3.90 16.05 5.08
N GLN A 114 -3.05 15.18 4.52
CA GLN A 114 -2.26 14.23 5.32
C GLN A 114 -1.20 14.93 6.18
N VAL A 115 -0.50 15.94 5.62
CA VAL A 115 0.49 16.73 6.36
C VAL A 115 -0.17 17.54 7.48
N ALA A 116 -1.33 18.16 7.22
CA ALA A 116 -2.10 18.86 8.25
C ALA A 116 -2.51 17.90 9.38
N THR A 117 -3.03 16.72 9.03
CA THR A 117 -3.43 15.68 9.99
C THR A 117 -2.27 15.27 10.90
N LEU A 118 -1.09 14.99 10.34
CA LEU A 118 0.08 14.59 11.13
C LEU A 118 0.64 15.76 11.96
N ARG A 119 0.57 16.99 11.46
CA ARG A 119 0.99 18.19 12.20
C ARG A 119 0.13 18.42 13.44
N GLU A 120 -1.17 18.20 13.33
CA GLU A 120 -2.12 18.29 14.45
C GLU A 120 -1.98 17.12 15.43
N ASN A 121 -1.53 15.95 14.94
CA ASN A 121 -1.42 14.71 15.70
C ASN A 121 -0.02 14.09 15.55
N PRO A 122 1.03 14.72 16.09
CA PRO A 122 2.41 14.29 15.88
C PRO A 122 2.75 12.92 16.51
N HIS A 123 1.86 12.35 17.33
CA HIS A 123 1.98 11.00 17.88
C HIS A 123 1.50 9.90 16.92
N TYR A 124 0.89 10.24 15.78
CA TYR A 124 0.50 9.26 14.78
C TYR A 124 1.74 8.68 14.09
N ALA A 125 1.76 7.35 14.00
CA ALA A 125 2.83 6.61 13.34
C ALA A 125 2.69 6.70 11.82
N VAL A 126 1.46 6.51 11.31
CA VAL A 126 1.18 6.54 9.87
C VAL A 126 -0.18 7.20 9.65
N VAL A 127 -0.23 8.13 8.69
CA VAL A 127 -1.46 8.70 8.17
C VAL A 127 -1.66 8.17 6.75
N GLY A 128 -2.75 7.45 6.51
CA GLY A 128 -3.19 7.05 5.17
C GLY A 128 -4.51 7.72 4.80
N THR A 129 -5.07 7.29 3.67
CA THR A 129 -6.38 7.74 3.17
C THR A 129 -7.15 6.56 2.63
N PHE A 130 -8.44 6.75 2.36
CA PHE A 130 -9.18 5.82 1.50
C PHE A 130 -8.69 5.93 0.05
N ALA A 131 -9.08 4.95 -0.77
CA ALA A 131 -8.70 4.91 -2.18
C ALA A 131 -9.89 4.48 -3.05
N SER A 132 -10.05 5.10 -4.21
CA SER A 132 -10.98 4.64 -5.25
C SER A 132 -10.25 3.65 -6.15
N HIS A 133 -10.83 2.49 -6.42
CA HIS A 133 -10.32 1.58 -7.44
C HIS A 133 -10.70 2.11 -8.81
N ILE A 134 -9.72 2.24 -9.71
CA ILE A 134 -9.93 2.60 -11.12
C ILE A 134 -9.51 1.45 -12.04
N ASN A 135 -10.09 1.36 -13.24
CA ASN A 135 -9.57 0.50 -14.31
C ASN A 135 -8.37 1.15 -15.03
N GLU A 136 -7.85 0.48 -16.06
CA GLU A 136 -6.74 0.98 -16.87
C GLU A 136 -7.05 2.31 -17.57
N GLU A 137 -8.33 2.60 -17.85
CA GLU A 137 -8.81 3.85 -18.45
C GLU A 137 -9.15 4.95 -17.44
N GLY A 138 -8.91 4.76 -16.13
CA GLY A 138 -9.18 5.76 -15.10
C GLY A 138 -10.64 5.85 -14.61
N VAL A 139 -11.51 4.93 -15.05
CA VAL A 139 -12.90 4.87 -14.60
C VAL A 139 -12.99 4.29 -13.19
N ILE A 140 -13.63 5.02 -12.28
CA ILE A 140 -13.87 4.58 -10.91
C ILE A 140 -14.81 3.37 -10.89
N LEU A 141 -14.35 2.27 -10.32
CA LEU A 141 -15.08 1.01 -10.19
C LEU A 141 -15.68 0.81 -8.79
N SER A 142 -14.96 1.23 -7.75
CA SER A 142 -15.40 1.07 -6.35
C SER A 142 -14.57 1.90 -5.37
N LEU A 143 -15.02 1.97 -4.12
CA LEU A 143 -14.32 2.65 -3.02
C LEU A 143 -13.75 1.63 -2.03
N SER A 144 -12.47 1.79 -1.67
CA SER A 144 -11.80 1.05 -0.59
C SER A 144 -11.68 1.90 0.67
N LYS A 145 -12.36 1.47 1.73
CA LYS A 145 -12.29 2.08 3.07
C LYS A 145 -11.35 1.26 3.96
N THR A 146 -10.04 1.39 3.73
CA THR A 146 -9.01 0.59 4.42
C THR A 146 -8.36 1.38 5.55
N GLY A 147 -8.31 0.77 6.73
CA GLY A 147 -7.65 1.32 7.91
C GLY A 147 -8.62 2.00 8.90
N PRO A 148 -8.22 2.13 10.17
CA PRO A 148 -9.05 2.74 11.19
C PRO A 148 -9.13 4.26 10.99
N VAL A 149 -10.29 4.85 11.23
CA VAL A 149 -10.51 6.30 11.08
C VAL A 149 -10.44 7.06 12.42
N SER A 150 -10.09 6.35 13.50
CA SER A 150 -9.96 6.91 14.85
C SER A 150 -9.02 6.06 15.72
N GLU A 151 -8.45 6.66 16.76
CA GLU A 151 -7.63 5.95 17.75
C GLU A 151 -8.41 4.83 18.45
N VAL A 152 -9.69 5.04 18.73
CA VAL A 152 -10.57 4.02 19.34
C VAL A 152 -10.69 2.79 18.45
N GLU A 153 -10.81 3.00 17.14
CA GLU A 153 -10.86 1.89 16.18
C GLU A 153 -9.50 1.21 16.03
N PHE A 154 -8.41 1.99 16.00
CA PHE A 154 -7.04 1.47 16.00
C PHE A 154 -6.80 0.57 17.23
N ASP A 155 -7.08 1.05 18.43
CA ASP A 155 -6.90 0.29 19.68
C ASP A 155 -7.73 -0.99 19.70
N ARG A 156 -8.97 -0.93 19.19
CA ARG A 156 -9.84 -2.11 19.08
C ARG A 156 -9.23 -3.18 18.17
N LEU A 157 -8.75 -2.79 16.98
CA LEU A 157 -8.12 -3.71 16.03
C LEU A 157 -6.87 -4.33 16.64
N ARG A 158 -6.03 -3.50 17.27
CA ARG A 158 -4.79 -3.95 17.89
C ARG A 158 -4.99 -4.87 19.08
N GLY A 159 -6.01 -4.60 19.91
CA GLY A 159 -6.40 -5.48 21.01
C GLY A 159 -6.98 -6.81 20.54
N ALA A 160 -7.46 -6.90 19.29
CA ALA A 160 -7.97 -8.13 18.67
C ALA A 160 -6.89 -8.92 17.90
N ASP A 161 -5.60 -8.58 18.11
CA ASP A 161 -4.45 -9.10 17.37
C ASP A 161 -4.47 -8.81 15.85
N GLU A 162 -5.36 -7.92 15.38
CA GLU A 162 -5.49 -7.61 13.97
C GLU A 162 -4.36 -6.65 13.55
N PRO A 163 -3.56 -6.99 12.52
CA PRO A 163 -2.58 -6.06 12.00
C PRO A 163 -3.30 -4.83 11.44
N THR A 164 -2.85 -3.65 11.87
CA THR A 164 -3.46 -2.40 11.43
C THR A 164 -2.74 -1.88 10.20
N MET A 165 -3.49 -1.55 9.16
CA MET A 165 -2.95 -1.10 7.89
C MET A 165 -3.80 0.01 7.28
N VAL A 166 -3.15 0.87 6.51
CA VAL A 166 -3.78 1.74 5.52
C VAL A 166 -3.48 1.21 4.13
N PHE A 167 -4.04 1.83 3.10
CA PHE A 167 -3.66 1.52 1.73
C PHE A 167 -2.18 1.87 1.51
N GLY A 168 -1.36 0.94 0.99
CA GLY A 168 0.10 1.08 0.95
C GLY A 168 0.57 2.36 0.25
N GLY A 169 0.05 2.60 -0.96
CA GLY A 169 0.28 3.80 -1.74
C GLY A 169 -0.26 5.10 -1.13
N THR A 170 -1.05 5.05 -0.05
CA THR A 170 -1.55 6.26 0.64
C THR A 170 -0.71 6.66 1.85
N ALA A 171 0.20 5.81 2.33
CA ALA A 171 0.88 6.05 3.60
C ALA A 171 1.78 7.30 3.59
N LEU A 172 1.65 8.09 4.65
CA LEU A 172 2.52 9.21 5.01
C LEU A 172 3.02 9.03 6.45
N PHE A 173 4.32 9.15 6.65
CA PHE A 173 4.99 8.95 7.95
C PHE A 173 6.28 9.76 8.05
N THR A 174 6.89 9.83 9.23
CA THR A 174 8.19 10.52 9.39
C THR A 174 9.35 9.61 8.98
N ARG A 175 10.38 10.20 8.38
CA ARG A 175 11.64 9.50 8.09
C ARG A 175 12.27 8.92 9.37
N GLU A 176 12.23 9.68 10.46
CA GLU A 176 12.75 9.23 11.76
C GLU A 176 12.10 7.91 12.21
N LEU A 177 10.78 7.80 12.10
CA LEU A 177 10.09 6.56 12.47
C LEU A 177 10.46 5.42 11.53
N PHE A 178 10.57 5.68 10.23
CA PHE A 178 10.99 4.68 9.25
C PHE A 178 12.38 4.12 9.56
N ASP A 179 13.36 4.99 9.82
CA ASP A 179 14.73 4.61 10.18
C ASP A 179 14.75 3.85 11.52
N LYS A 180 13.96 4.31 12.50
CA LYS A 180 13.83 3.68 13.82
C LYS A 180 13.33 2.25 13.77
N VAL A 181 12.37 1.95 12.89
CA VAL A 181 11.85 0.58 12.74
C VAL A 181 12.70 -0.29 11.81
N GLY A 182 13.67 0.30 11.10
CA GLY A 182 14.59 -0.40 10.20
C GLY A 182 14.13 -0.52 8.75
N GLY A 183 13.20 0.33 8.30
CA GLY A 183 12.71 0.35 6.92
C GLY A 183 11.98 -0.92 6.49
N PHE A 184 11.79 -1.14 5.18
CA PHE A 184 11.19 -2.37 4.65
C PHE A 184 12.14 -3.56 4.78
N ASP A 185 11.61 -4.73 5.13
CA ASP A 185 12.38 -5.97 5.19
C ASP A 185 12.72 -6.46 3.76
N PRO A 186 14.02 -6.55 3.39
CA PRO A 186 14.44 -6.96 2.05
C PRO A 186 14.13 -8.44 1.75
N GLN A 187 13.79 -9.26 2.74
CA GLN A 187 13.37 -10.64 2.54
C GLN A 187 11.94 -10.73 1.96
N LEU A 188 11.13 -9.68 2.14
CA LEU A 188 9.73 -9.68 1.72
C LEU A 188 9.58 -9.19 0.28
N ARG A 189 8.90 -9.98 -0.56
CA ARG A 189 8.54 -9.60 -1.94
C ARG A 189 7.05 -9.33 -2.13
N ALA A 190 6.23 -9.58 -1.11
CA ALA A 190 4.79 -9.37 -1.14
C ALA A 190 4.29 -8.88 0.22
N ALA A 191 3.24 -8.05 0.23
CA ALA A 191 2.68 -7.45 1.44
C ALA A 191 3.73 -6.77 2.33
N VAL A 192 4.70 -6.10 1.69
CA VAL A 192 5.86 -5.50 2.36
C VAL A 192 5.44 -4.39 3.32
N GLU A 193 4.37 -3.67 2.99
CA GLU A 193 3.78 -2.61 3.80
C GLU A 193 3.15 -3.15 5.08
N LEU A 194 2.57 -4.36 5.04
CA LEU A 194 1.92 -4.95 6.21
C LEU A 194 2.92 -5.18 7.33
N ASP A 195 4.11 -5.67 7.00
CA ASP A 195 5.19 -5.85 7.95
C ASP A 195 5.68 -4.51 8.54
N LEU A 196 5.93 -3.53 7.67
CA LEU A 196 6.42 -2.20 8.06
C LEU A 196 5.42 -1.49 8.98
N PHE A 197 4.15 -1.44 8.57
CA PHE A 197 3.10 -0.75 9.32
C PHE A 197 2.83 -1.42 10.66
N ASP A 198 2.86 -2.75 10.73
CA ASP A 198 2.75 -3.44 12.01
C ASP A 198 3.90 -3.05 12.96
N ARG A 199 5.15 -2.95 12.49
CA ARG A 199 6.27 -2.43 13.31
C ARG A 199 6.10 -0.96 13.69
N MET A 200 5.72 -0.10 12.74
CA MET A 200 5.48 1.33 13.01
C MET A 200 4.35 1.55 14.02
N SER A 201 3.33 0.69 14.00
CA SER A 201 2.21 0.81 14.91
C SER A 201 2.66 0.72 16.38
N ASP A 202 3.74 0.00 16.70
CA ASP A 202 4.29 -0.06 18.07
C ASP A 202 4.77 1.30 18.60
N HIS A 203 4.83 2.33 17.74
CA HIS A 203 5.25 3.69 18.09
C HIS A 203 4.13 4.73 18.01
N GLY A 204 2.92 4.36 17.60
CA GLY A 204 1.79 5.29 17.56
C GLY A 204 0.61 4.78 16.72
N PRO A 205 -0.53 5.48 16.75
CA PRO A 205 -1.69 5.15 15.92
C PRO A 205 -1.40 5.20 14.43
N ILE A 206 -1.94 4.23 13.71
CA ILE A 206 -2.06 4.25 12.24
C ILE A 206 -3.49 4.66 11.94
N ILE A 207 -3.71 5.75 11.21
CA ILE A 207 -5.03 6.33 10.97
C ILE A 207 -5.23 6.59 9.48
N ALA A 208 -6.43 6.28 8.98
CA ALA A 208 -6.89 6.67 7.65
C ALA A 208 -7.76 7.93 7.74
N VAL A 209 -7.40 8.95 6.96
CA VAL A 209 -8.33 10.05 6.65
C VAL A 209 -9.50 9.46 5.85
N PRO A 210 -10.76 9.71 6.23
CA PRO A 210 -11.94 9.09 5.62
C PRO A 210 -12.31 9.69 4.25
N GLU A 211 -11.32 10.01 3.44
CA GLU A 211 -11.45 10.63 2.11
C GLU A 211 -10.68 9.82 1.05
N PRO A 212 -11.25 9.62 -0.16
CA PRO A 212 -10.65 8.81 -1.21
C PRO A 212 -9.58 9.58 -2.01
N LEU A 213 -8.47 9.92 -1.35
CA LEU A 213 -7.42 10.80 -1.90
C LEU A 213 -6.38 10.10 -2.81
N LEU A 214 -6.67 8.86 -3.21
CA LEU A 214 -5.87 8.10 -4.18
C LEU A 214 -6.81 7.35 -5.13
N HIS A 215 -6.46 7.28 -6.40
CA HIS A 215 -7.01 6.32 -7.34
C HIS A 215 -6.03 5.18 -7.53
N TYR A 216 -6.41 3.99 -7.07
CA TYR A 216 -5.63 2.77 -7.17
C TYR A 216 -5.99 2.00 -8.45
N ARG A 217 -5.02 1.74 -9.31
CA ARG A 217 -5.27 1.14 -10.62
C ARG A 217 -5.30 -0.38 -10.57
N LEU A 218 -6.37 -0.95 -11.13
CA LEU A 218 -6.55 -2.38 -11.26
C LEU A 218 -6.13 -2.84 -12.65
N HIS A 219 -4.99 -3.54 -12.73
CA HIS A 219 -4.50 -4.17 -13.96
C HIS A 219 -3.84 -5.53 -13.67
N ALA A 220 -3.71 -6.34 -14.74
CA ALA A 220 -3.29 -7.75 -14.64
C ALA A 220 -1.85 -7.95 -14.12
N ASN A 221 -0.98 -6.95 -14.28
CA ASN A 221 0.43 -7.02 -13.92
C ASN A 221 0.71 -6.56 -12.47
N SER A 222 -0.31 -6.18 -11.70
CA SER A 222 -0.14 -5.75 -10.30
C SER A 222 0.48 -6.83 -9.41
N ILE A 223 1.35 -6.43 -8.47
CA ILE A 223 2.04 -7.33 -7.53
C ILE A 223 1.04 -8.17 -6.72
N VAL A 224 -0.08 -7.56 -6.32
CA VAL A 224 -1.15 -8.23 -5.57
C VAL A 224 -1.73 -9.41 -6.37
N ALA A 225 -1.79 -9.33 -7.70
CA ALA A 225 -2.27 -10.42 -8.54
C ALA A 225 -1.23 -11.55 -8.67
N THR A 226 0.05 -11.20 -8.81
CA THR A 226 1.11 -12.18 -9.14
C THR A 226 1.66 -12.93 -7.93
N ARG A 227 1.66 -12.32 -6.72
CA ARG A 227 2.24 -12.90 -5.49
C ARG A 227 1.22 -13.16 -4.38
N PHE A 228 -0.03 -13.45 -4.74
CA PHE A 228 -1.13 -13.60 -3.79
C PHE A 228 -0.81 -14.55 -2.62
N TYR A 229 -0.42 -15.80 -2.90
CA TYR A 229 -0.15 -16.79 -1.85
C TYR A 229 1.01 -16.43 -0.92
N GLU A 230 2.05 -15.78 -1.46
CA GLU A 230 3.17 -15.28 -0.66
C GLU A 230 2.68 -14.17 0.28
N GLY A 231 1.93 -13.19 -0.24
CA GLY A 231 1.32 -12.14 0.58
C GLY A 231 0.40 -12.68 1.68
N ARG A 232 -0.30 -13.79 1.42
CA ARG A 232 -1.11 -14.50 2.42
C ARG A 232 -0.29 -15.13 3.53
N GLN A 233 0.86 -15.69 3.22
CA GLN A 233 1.79 -16.21 4.22
C GLN A 233 2.34 -15.07 5.11
N ILE A 234 2.71 -13.94 4.49
CA ILE A 234 3.16 -12.75 5.23
C ILE A 234 2.05 -12.22 6.14
N HIS A 235 0.80 -12.18 5.67
CA HIS A 235 -0.33 -11.78 6.51
C HIS A 235 -0.51 -12.67 7.75
N ARG A 236 -0.32 -13.98 7.61
CA ARG A 236 -0.36 -14.90 8.77
C ARG A 236 0.85 -14.72 9.69
N PHE A 237 2.02 -14.47 9.12
CA PHE A 237 3.24 -14.17 9.89
C PHE A 237 3.04 -12.93 10.77
N VAL A 238 2.59 -11.82 10.19
CA VAL A 238 2.38 -10.57 10.92
C VAL A 238 1.30 -10.75 12.00
N TRP A 239 0.21 -11.46 11.70
CA TRP A 239 -0.80 -11.78 12.72
C TRP A 239 -0.22 -12.61 13.87
N ALA A 240 0.58 -13.63 13.56
CA ALA A 240 1.22 -14.46 14.58
C ALA A 240 2.23 -13.66 15.43
N ARG A 241 2.95 -12.71 14.84
CA ARG A 241 3.83 -11.77 15.54
C ARG A 241 3.01 -10.92 16.52
N ARG A 242 1.94 -10.29 16.05
CA ARG A 242 1.07 -9.43 16.86
C ARG A 242 0.45 -10.17 18.03
N ALA A 243 -0.13 -11.35 17.79
CA ALA A 243 -0.71 -12.19 18.83
C ALA A 243 0.32 -12.64 19.87
N SER A 244 1.57 -12.91 19.44
CA SER A 244 2.66 -13.26 20.36
C SER A 244 3.02 -12.09 21.26
N GLN A 245 3.18 -10.89 20.70
CA GLN A 245 3.49 -9.67 21.45
C GLN A 245 2.39 -9.33 22.47
N ASN A 246 1.12 -9.36 22.06
CA ASN A 246 -0.02 -9.10 22.94
C ASN A 246 -0.12 -10.12 24.09
N SER A 247 0.32 -11.36 23.85
CA SER A 247 0.41 -12.41 24.87
C SER A 247 1.71 -12.37 25.71
N GLY A 248 2.57 -11.36 25.53
CA GLY A 248 3.86 -11.25 26.22
C GLY A 248 4.90 -12.30 25.80
N LYS A 249 4.72 -12.94 24.65
CA LYS A 249 5.64 -13.94 24.09
C LYS A 249 6.58 -13.29 23.08
N GLN A 250 7.79 -13.84 22.98
CA GLN A 250 8.73 -13.45 21.94
C GLN A 250 8.19 -13.86 20.56
N PRO A 251 8.09 -12.93 19.60
CA PRO A 251 7.62 -13.25 18.26
C PRO A 251 8.67 -14.09 17.51
N MET A 252 8.19 -14.96 16.61
CA MET A 252 9.05 -15.72 15.71
C MET A 252 9.67 -14.80 14.65
N THR A 253 10.87 -15.14 14.17
CA THR A 253 11.37 -14.60 12.90
C THR A 253 10.56 -15.16 11.72
N LEU A 254 10.67 -14.56 10.53
CA LEU A 254 10.00 -15.07 9.33
C LEU A 254 10.41 -16.52 9.03
N ASP A 255 11.71 -16.83 9.07
CA ASP A 255 12.22 -18.20 8.85
C ASP A 255 11.66 -19.20 9.85
N GLN A 256 11.58 -18.81 11.13
CA GLN A 256 11.00 -19.65 12.18
C GLN A 256 9.50 -19.88 11.94
N PHE A 257 8.77 -18.85 11.52
CA PHE A 257 7.36 -18.95 11.20
C PHE A 257 7.11 -19.86 9.99
N ILE A 258 7.90 -19.72 8.92
CA ILE A 258 7.81 -20.56 7.73
C ILE A 258 8.12 -22.03 8.08
N ALA A 259 9.18 -22.26 8.86
CA ALA A 259 9.52 -23.60 9.33
C ALA A 259 8.39 -24.21 10.18
N TRP A 260 7.80 -23.42 11.08
CA TRP A 260 6.65 -23.82 11.88
C TRP A 260 5.42 -24.13 11.01
N GLU A 261 5.14 -23.31 10.00
CA GLU A 261 4.00 -23.50 9.10
C GLU A 261 4.13 -24.79 8.28
N ASN A 262 5.33 -25.09 7.79
CA ASN A 262 5.64 -26.29 7.02
C ASN A 262 5.60 -27.59 7.84
N GLN A 263 5.70 -27.50 9.17
CA GLN A 263 5.62 -28.65 10.08
C GLN A 263 4.20 -28.91 10.59
N ARG A 264 3.20 -28.15 10.15
CA ARG A 264 1.81 -28.34 10.59
C ARG A 264 1.25 -29.68 10.06
N PRO A 265 0.30 -30.30 10.77
CA PRO A 265 -0.40 -31.48 10.26
C PRO A 265 -0.98 -31.22 8.86
N VAL A 266 -0.88 -32.21 7.96
CA VAL A 266 -1.30 -32.09 6.54
C VAL A 266 -2.71 -31.51 6.39
N TRP A 267 -3.66 -31.94 7.22
CA TRP A 267 -5.02 -31.43 7.19
C TRP A 267 -5.10 -29.91 7.46
N ARG A 268 -4.27 -29.36 8.37
CA ARG A 268 -4.20 -27.90 8.62
C ARG A 268 -3.62 -27.17 7.42
N MET A 269 -2.58 -27.71 6.80
CA MET A 269 -1.99 -27.12 5.59
C MET A 269 -3.01 -27.10 4.44
N VAL A 270 -3.79 -28.18 4.28
CA VAL A 270 -4.88 -28.24 3.30
C VAL A 270 -5.94 -27.17 3.59
N PHE A 271 -6.38 -27.01 4.83
CA PHE A 271 -7.33 -25.95 5.18
C PHE A 271 -6.80 -24.54 4.90
N VAL A 272 -5.53 -24.27 5.19
CA VAL A 272 -4.90 -22.98 4.85
C VAL A 272 -4.92 -22.74 3.34
N ARG A 273 -4.58 -23.75 2.53
CA ARG A 273 -4.62 -23.64 1.06
C ARG A 273 -6.02 -23.46 0.52
N LEU A 274 -7.01 -24.15 1.09
CA LEU A 274 -8.41 -23.97 0.74
C LEU A 274 -8.90 -22.57 1.10
N ASP A 275 -8.52 -22.05 2.26
CA ASP A 275 -8.84 -20.67 2.65
C ASP A 275 -8.22 -19.67 1.67
N ASP A 276 -6.91 -19.73 1.44
CA ASP A 276 -6.23 -18.84 0.50
C ASP A 276 -6.82 -18.94 -0.91
N SER A 277 -7.16 -20.14 -1.38
CA SER A 277 -7.86 -20.36 -2.66
C SER A 277 -9.25 -19.70 -2.68
N ALA A 278 -10.01 -19.82 -1.59
CA ALA A 278 -11.32 -19.17 -1.48
C ALA A 278 -11.20 -17.65 -1.58
N GLN A 279 -10.20 -17.06 -0.94
CA GLN A 279 -9.99 -15.62 -0.94
C GLN A 279 -9.51 -15.12 -2.31
N LEU A 280 -8.63 -15.86 -2.99
CA LEU A 280 -8.19 -15.55 -4.35
C LEU A 280 -9.38 -15.51 -5.31
N HIS A 281 -10.18 -16.58 -5.34
CA HIS A 281 -11.32 -16.67 -6.26
C HIS A 281 -12.43 -15.68 -5.89
N TYR A 282 -12.62 -15.35 -4.61
CA TYR A 282 -13.55 -14.30 -4.23
C TYR A 282 -13.11 -12.92 -4.73
N ARG A 283 -11.80 -12.62 -4.68
CA ARG A 283 -11.23 -11.41 -5.27
C ARG A 283 -11.43 -11.38 -6.79
N GLU A 284 -11.12 -12.47 -7.50
CA GLU A 284 -11.34 -12.60 -8.95
C GLU A 284 -12.82 -12.43 -9.32
N ALA A 285 -13.74 -12.93 -8.48
CA ALA A 285 -15.17 -12.72 -8.65
C ALA A 285 -15.55 -11.24 -8.51
N GLY A 286 -14.96 -10.52 -7.55
CA GLY A 286 -15.14 -9.08 -7.39
C GLY A 286 -14.68 -8.28 -8.62
N LEU A 287 -13.51 -8.63 -9.18
CA LEU A 287 -13.00 -8.03 -10.41
C LEU A 287 -13.93 -8.30 -11.60
N ALA A 288 -14.37 -9.55 -11.77
CA ALA A 288 -15.32 -9.90 -12.83
C ALA A 288 -16.67 -9.18 -12.68
N PHE A 289 -17.16 -8.97 -11.45
CA PHE A 289 -18.33 -8.15 -11.18
C PHE A 289 -18.13 -6.70 -11.62
N GLY A 290 -16.97 -6.09 -11.29
CA GLY A 290 -16.64 -4.72 -11.71
C GLY A 290 -16.50 -4.58 -13.23
N GLY A 291 -15.93 -5.58 -13.90
CA GLY A 291 -15.80 -5.64 -15.37
C GLY A 291 -17.07 -6.08 -16.11
N ASN A 292 -18.21 -6.26 -15.43
CA ASN A 292 -19.46 -6.77 -15.99
C ASN A 292 -19.34 -8.16 -16.68
N ASP A 293 -18.34 -8.96 -16.31
CA ASP A 293 -18.16 -10.35 -16.74
C ASP A 293 -18.98 -11.29 -15.83
N ARG A 294 -20.21 -11.58 -16.28
CA ARG A 294 -21.14 -12.44 -15.53
C ARG A 294 -20.67 -13.90 -15.44
N MET A 295 -19.95 -14.39 -16.46
CA MET A 295 -19.48 -15.77 -16.47
C MET A 295 -18.29 -15.94 -15.52
N GLY A 296 -17.31 -15.03 -15.59
CA GLY A 296 -16.19 -14.99 -14.66
C GLY A 296 -16.63 -14.81 -13.21
N LEU A 297 -17.62 -13.95 -12.96
CA LEU A 297 -18.22 -13.78 -11.65
C LEU A 297 -18.78 -15.11 -11.10
N LEU A 298 -19.63 -15.79 -11.87
CA LEU A 298 -20.24 -17.04 -11.44
C LEU A 298 -19.19 -18.15 -11.20
N TRP A 299 -18.26 -18.28 -12.13
CA TRP A 299 -17.17 -19.26 -12.07
C TRP A 299 -16.31 -19.08 -10.82
N ASN A 300 -15.81 -17.86 -10.62
CA ASN A 300 -14.91 -17.57 -9.50
C ASN A 300 -15.64 -17.60 -8.16
N LEU A 301 -16.88 -17.11 -8.08
CA LEU A 301 -17.66 -17.18 -6.84
C LEU A 301 -17.99 -18.63 -6.45
N THR A 302 -18.25 -19.50 -7.42
CA THR A 302 -18.49 -20.92 -7.18
C THR A 302 -17.23 -21.62 -6.66
N ARG A 303 -16.06 -21.35 -7.28
CA ARG A 303 -14.78 -21.88 -6.80
C ARG A 303 -14.46 -21.40 -5.39
N ALA A 304 -14.70 -20.12 -5.12
CA ALA A 304 -14.51 -19.57 -3.78
C ALA A 304 -15.40 -20.30 -2.75
N PHE A 305 -16.67 -20.51 -3.08
CA PHE A 305 -17.62 -21.18 -2.21
C PHE A 305 -17.26 -22.65 -1.97
N LEU A 306 -16.82 -23.37 -3.00
CA LEU A 306 -16.36 -24.76 -2.86
C LEU A 306 -15.11 -24.88 -1.97
N ALA A 307 -14.23 -23.88 -1.99
CA ALA A 307 -13.01 -23.87 -1.20
C ALA A 307 -13.27 -23.50 0.27
N ASN A 308 -14.07 -22.46 0.56
CA ASN A 308 -14.44 -22.10 1.93
C ASN A 308 -15.83 -21.42 1.99
N PRO A 309 -16.93 -22.19 2.13
CA PRO A 309 -18.28 -21.63 2.05
C PRO A 309 -18.61 -20.73 3.23
N ARG A 310 -18.12 -21.05 4.43
CA ARG A 310 -18.36 -20.26 5.64
C ARG A 310 -17.77 -18.86 5.53
N TRP A 311 -16.52 -18.78 5.06
CA TRP A 311 -15.85 -17.50 4.86
C TRP A 311 -16.53 -16.67 3.76
N VAL A 312 -16.88 -17.28 2.61
CA VAL A 312 -17.56 -16.58 1.52
C VAL A 312 -18.92 -16.02 1.95
N LEU A 313 -19.73 -16.81 2.67
CA LEU A 313 -21.03 -16.35 3.17
C LEU A 313 -20.89 -15.18 4.13
N HIS A 314 -19.93 -15.27 5.06
CA HIS A 314 -19.65 -14.17 5.98
C HIS A 314 -19.18 -12.90 5.23
N ARG A 315 -18.34 -13.05 4.21
CA ARG A 315 -17.85 -11.93 3.40
C ARG A 315 -18.96 -11.28 2.58
N LEU A 316 -19.82 -12.07 1.93
CA LEU A 316 -20.99 -11.57 1.22
C LEU A 316 -21.95 -10.83 2.15
N TRP A 317 -22.19 -11.37 3.34
CA TRP A 317 -23.01 -10.70 4.33
C TRP A 317 -22.45 -9.33 4.70
N THR A 318 -21.20 -9.29 5.15
CA THR A 318 -20.54 -8.06 5.61
C THR A 318 -20.36 -7.00 4.52
N GLN A 319 -20.15 -7.40 3.26
CA GLN A 319 -19.87 -6.44 2.18
C GLN A 319 -21.09 -6.05 1.33
N ARG A 320 -22.16 -6.86 1.31
CA ARG A 320 -23.28 -6.63 0.39
C ARG A 320 -24.64 -6.64 1.05
N PHE A 321 -24.83 -7.41 2.12
CA PHE A 321 -26.17 -7.64 2.68
C PHE A 321 -26.39 -6.99 4.04
N SER A 322 -25.32 -6.65 4.77
CA SER A 322 -25.45 -6.02 6.09
C SER A 322 -26.07 -4.63 5.98
N PRO A 323 -26.77 -4.14 7.03
CA PRO A 323 -27.32 -2.79 7.06
C PRO A 323 -26.28 -1.71 6.77
N GLU A 324 -25.06 -1.88 7.29
CA GLU A 324 -23.92 -0.97 7.10
C GLU A 324 -23.45 -0.97 5.64
N ALA A 325 -23.37 -2.15 5.01
CA ALA A 325 -23.02 -2.28 3.60
C ALA A 325 -24.05 -1.56 2.71
N ARG A 326 -25.35 -1.72 2.99
CA ARG A 326 -26.42 -1.02 2.25
C ARG A 326 -26.37 0.49 2.42
N ALA A 327 -26.14 0.97 3.65
CA ALA A 327 -25.96 2.40 3.92
C ALA A 327 -24.78 3.00 3.14
N SER A 328 -23.69 2.24 2.98
CA SER A 328 -22.51 2.68 2.21
C SER A 328 -22.72 2.68 0.69
N SER A 329 -23.66 1.88 0.16
CA SER A 329 -23.98 1.84 -1.28
C SER A 329 -24.88 2.97 -1.78
N HIS A 330 -25.50 3.74 -0.87
CA HIS A 330 -26.37 4.88 -1.19
C HIS A 330 -25.61 6.22 -1.29
N LEU A 331 -24.32 6.24 -0.94
CA LEU A 331 -23.44 7.41 -1.09
C LEU A 331 -22.68 7.41 -2.44
N SER A 332 -22.89 6.39 -3.27
CA SER A 332 -22.27 6.20 -4.60
C SER A 332 -23.29 6.29 -5.74
N SER A 333 -24.48 6.85 -5.50
CA SER A 333 -25.53 7.07 -6.51
C SER A 333 -25.80 8.53 -6.76
#